data_AF-A0A6V7FIB8-F1
#
_entry.id   AF-A0A6V7FIB8-F1
#
_cell.length_a   1.000
_cell.length_b   1.000
_cell.length_c   1.000
_cell.angle_alpha   90.00
_cell.angle_beta   90.00
_cell.angle_gamma   90.00
#
_symmetry.space_group_name_H-M   'P 1'
#
loop_
_entity.id
_entity.type
_entity.pdbx_description
1 polymer ?
#
loop_
_entity_poly.entity_id
_entity_poly.type
_entity_poly.pdbx_seq_one_letter_code
_entity_poly.pdbx_strand_id
1 'polypeptide(L)'
;MSRIVALATPLKPVTAMYIDTGLRHVLVEAAITVPFGIHRDATGEGYSVSHIATGYKIAEGFKTVDAAIGLCNELRSMKKISWEFTDKAAVKNWSAYARNKIVGLIATHGGMTGGSTARSA
;
A
#
# COMPACT_ATOMS: atom_id res chain seq x y z
N MET A 1 -3.98 -24.97 -11.89
CA MET A 1 -4.07 -25.04 -10.42
C MET A 1 -3.50 -23.76 -9.84
N SER A 2 -4.34 -22.86 -9.34
CA SER A 2 -3.90 -21.57 -8.80
C SER A 2 -3.40 -21.77 -7.36
N ARG A 3 -2.12 -21.53 -7.14
CA ARG A 3 -1.45 -21.68 -5.84
C ARG A 3 -1.78 -20.45 -4.99
N ILE A 4 -2.69 -20.60 -4.04
CA ILE A 4 -2.92 -19.58 -3.00
C ILE A 4 -1.67 -19.59 -2.10
N VAL A 5 -0.87 -18.53 -2.18
CA VAL A 5 0.27 -18.33 -1.25
C VAL A 5 -0.32 -17.83 0.06
N ALA A 6 -0.60 -18.75 0.97
CA ALA A 6 -1.00 -18.41 2.33
C ALA A 6 0.13 -17.63 3.03
N LEU A 7 -0.24 -16.53 3.68
CA LEU A 7 0.65 -15.73 4.51
C LEU A 7 1.30 -16.61 5.59
N ALA A 8 2.63 -16.53 5.75
CA ALA A 8 3.36 -17.25 6.81
C ALA A 8 2.88 -16.88 8.23
N THR A 9 2.24 -15.72 8.37
CA THR A 9 1.44 -15.33 9.53
C THR A 9 0.23 -14.57 8.99
N PRO A 10 -0.99 -15.13 9.01
CA PRO A 10 -2.16 -14.38 8.57
C PRO A 10 -2.35 -13.21 9.54
N LEU A 11 -2.29 -11.98 9.01
CA LEU A 11 -2.74 -10.79 9.71
C LEU A 11 -4.24 -10.94 9.96
N LYS A 12 -4.62 -11.52 11.10
CA LYS A 12 -6.03 -11.60 11.48
C LYS A 12 -6.43 -10.29 12.16
N PRO A 13 -7.54 -9.66 11.75
CA PRO A 13 -8.49 -10.08 10.72
C PRO A 13 -7.98 -9.80 9.29
N VAL A 14 -8.03 -10.82 8.43
CA VAL A 14 -7.82 -10.67 6.98
C VAL A 14 -9.15 -10.27 6.37
N THR A 15 -9.18 -9.13 5.68
CA THR A 15 -10.34 -8.63 4.93
C THR A 15 -9.94 -8.55 3.45
N ALA A 16 -10.90 -8.44 2.54
CA ALA A 16 -10.62 -8.18 1.14
C ALA A 16 -10.69 -6.68 0.82
N MET A 17 -9.78 -6.19 -0.02
CA MET A 17 -9.84 -4.82 -0.56
C MET A 17 -9.65 -4.82 -2.07
N TYR A 18 -10.15 -3.79 -2.74
CA TYR A 18 -9.85 -3.56 -4.15
C TYR A 18 -8.54 -2.77 -4.28
N ILE A 19 -7.62 -3.26 -5.11
CA ILE A 19 -6.40 -2.55 -5.51
C ILE A 19 -6.52 -2.08 -6.96
N ASP A 20 -6.05 -0.87 -7.24
CA ASP A 20 -6.00 -0.30 -8.58
C ASP A 20 -4.69 -0.70 -9.27
N THR A 21 -4.78 -1.51 -10.31
CA THR A 21 -3.61 -1.95 -11.09
C THR A 21 -3.25 -1.00 -12.24
N GLY A 22 -3.98 0.12 -12.39
CA GLY A 22 -3.89 1.02 -13.54
C GLY A 22 -4.70 0.57 -14.75
N LEU A 23 -5.08 -0.71 -14.82
CA LEU A 23 -5.91 -1.28 -15.89
C LEU A 23 -7.31 -1.69 -15.39
N ARG A 24 -7.40 -2.15 -14.14
CA ARG A 24 -8.64 -2.58 -13.50
C ARG A 24 -8.49 -2.58 -11.99
N HIS A 25 -9.61 -2.67 -11.28
CA HIS A 25 -9.62 -2.98 -9.87
C HIS A 25 -9.59 -4.50 -9.67
N VAL A 26 -8.79 -4.98 -8.73
CA VAL A 26 -8.68 -6.40 -8.38
C VAL A 26 -8.92 -6.57 -6.89
N LEU A 27 -9.75 -7.55 -6.52
CA LEU A 27 -9.99 -7.90 -5.12
C LEU A 27 -8.82 -8.75 -4.60
N VAL A 28 -8.20 -8.32 -3.50
CA VAL A 28 -7.08 -9.02 -2.84
C VAL A 28 -7.31 -9.14 -1.35
N GLU A 29 -6.76 -10.19 -0.75
CA GLU A 29 -6.67 -10.31 0.71
C GLU A 29 -5.69 -9.28 1.26
N ALA A 30 -6.09 -8.60 2.32
CA ALA A 30 -5.32 -7.57 2.97
C ALA A 30 -5.56 -7.52 4.48
N ALA A 31 -4.55 -7.09 5.21
CA ALA A 31 -4.72 -6.59 6.57
C ALA A 31 -5.10 -5.13 6.55
N ILE A 32 -6.17 -4.81 7.26
CA ILE A 32 -6.73 -3.46 7.25
C ILE A 32 -6.16 -2.67 8.43
N THR A 33 -5.40 -1.64 8.10
CA THR A 33 -4.80 -0.64 8.99
C THR A 33 -5.28 0.75 8.58
N VAL A 34 -6.59 0.98 8.68
CA VAL A 34 -7.30 2.18 8.18
C VAL A 34 -6.48 3.46 8.39
N PRO A 35 -6.23 4.24 7.31
CA PRO A 35 -6.83 4.15 5.96
C PRO A 35 -6.07 3.23 4.98
N PHE A 36 -5.12 2.43 5.46
CA PHE A 36 -4.25 1.61 4.62
C PHE A 36 -4.61 0.12 4.67
N GLY A 37 -4.34 -0.58 3.58
CA GLY A 37 -4.40 -2.02 3.49
C GLY A 37 -3.03 -2.58 3.13
N ILE A 38 -2.62 -3.65 3.81
CA ILE A 38 -1.36 -4.35 3.57
C ILE A 38 -1.69 -5.67 2.86
N HIS A 39 -1.14 -5.89 1.67
CA HIS A 39 -1.38 -7.10 0.88
C HIS A 39 -0.07 -7.63 0.29
N ARG A 40 -0.07 -8.86 -0.23
CA ARG A 40 1.11 -9.40 -0.93
C ARG A 40 1.34 -8.67 -2.26
N ASP A 41 2.60 -8.55 -2.63
CA ASP A 41 2.99 -8.09 -3.95
C ASP A 41 2.55 -9.06 -5.04
N ALA A 42 2.52 -8.61 -6.30
CA ALA A 42 2.12 -9.44 -7.44
C ALA A 42 3.04 -10.67 -7.65
N THR A 43 4.31 -10.57 -7.24
CA THR A 43 5.25 -11.71 -7.26
C THR A 43 5.01 -12.68 -6.10
N GLY A 44 4.24 -12.27 -5.09
CA GLY A 44 4.03 -13.04 -3.88
C GLY A 44 5.29 -13.15 -3.03
N GLU A 45 6.29 -12.28 -3.19
CA GLU A 45 7.55 -12.30 -2.42
C GLU A 45 7.58 -11.21 -1.33
N GLY A 46 7.08 -10.02 -1.62
CA GLY A 46 7.01 -8.90 -0.68
C GLY A 46 5.59 -8.51 -0.26
N TYR A 47 5.51 -7.41 0.48
CA TYR A 47 4.26 -6.77 0.88
C TYR A 47 4.15 -5.38 0.26
N SER A 48 2.92 -5.00 -0.04
CA SER A 48 2.51 -3.69 -0.55
C SER A 48 1.60 -3.01 0.47
N VAL A 49 1.63 -1.68 0.48
CA VAL A 49 0.71 -0.82 1.22
C VAL A 49 -0.10 -0.02 0.21
N SER A 50 -1.42 -0.16 0.27
CA SER A 50 -2.36 0.53 -0.60
C SER A 50 -3.37 1.33 0.23
N HIS A 51 -3.85 2.43 -0.31
CA HIS A 51 -4.96 3.17 0.27
C HIS A 51 -6.28 2.41 0.04
N ILE A 52 -7.07 2.19 1.09
CA ILE A 52 -8.25 1.32 1.01
C ILE A 52 -9.34 1.92 0.11
N ALA A 53 -9.65 3.21 0.26
CA ALA A 53 -10.80 3.79 -0.44
C ALA A 53 -10.58 3.92 -1.94
N THR A 54 -9.33 4.04 -2.39
CA THR A 54 -8.99 4.26 -3.81
C THR A 54 -8.27 3.09 -4.45
N GLY A 55 -7.85 2.09 -3.67
CA GLY A 55 -6.95 1.03 -4.13
C GLY A 55 -5.58 1.50 -4.59
N TYR A 56 -5.22 2.78 -4.37
CA TYR A 56 -3.96 3.34 -4.83
C TYR A 56 -2.79 2.76 -4.05
N LYS A 57 -1.84 2.13 -4.77
CA LYS A 57 -0.63 1.58 -4.17
C LYS A 57 0.31 2.72 -3.77
N ILE A 58 0.57 2.86 -2.47
CA ILE A 58 1.45 3.88 -1.89
C ILE A 58 2.90 3.39 -1.84
N ALA A 59 3.11 2.12 -1.51
CA ALA A 59 4.43 1.53 -1.32
C ALA A 59 4.43 0.02 -1.62
N GLU A 60 5.59 -0.54 -1.98
CA GLU A 60 5.77 -1.97 -2.24
C GLU A 60 7.18 -2.47 -1.92
N GLY A 61 7.36 -3.80 -1.97
CA GLY A 61 8.66 -4.44 -1.81
C GLY A 61 9.11 -4.65 -0.37
N PHE A 62 8.22 -4.50 0.62
CA PHE A 62 8.58 -4.78 2.02
C PHE A 62 8.82 -6.27 2.20
N LYS A 63 9.99 -6.65 2.75
CA LYS A 63 10.34 -8.06 2.99
C LYS A 63 9.47 -8.71 4.07
N THR A 64 9.02 -7.91 5.04
CA THR A 64 8.23 -8.37 6.18
C THR A 64 6.96 -7.56 6.30
N VAL A 65 5.93 -8.19 6.88
CA VAL A 65 4.69 -7.51 7.21
C VAL A 65 4.88 -6.43 8.27
N ASP A 66 5.75 -6.67 9.26
CA ASP A 66 6.00 -5.73 10.35
C ASP A 66 6.59 -4.41 9.85
N ALA A 67 7.42 -4.44 8.81
CA ALA A 67 7.92 -3.23 8.15
C ALA A 67 6.77 -2.44 7.49
N ALA A 68 5.84 -3.12 6.84
CA ALA A 68 4.66 -2.47 6.27
C ALA A 68 3.72 -1.89 7.36
N ILE A 69 3.57 -2.58 8.50
CA ILE A 69 2.82 -2.07 9.66
C ILE A 69 3.51 -0.84 10.26
N GLY A 70 4.84 -0.88 10.41
CA GLY A 70 5.66 0.24 10.89
C GLY A 70 5.44 1.49 10.04
N LEU A 71 5.51 1.34 8.72
CA LEU A 71 5.17 2.42 7.79
C LEU A 71 3.74 2.94 8.01
N CYS A 72 2.73 2.07 8.08
CA CYS A 72 1.35 2.49 8.28
C CYS A 72 1.16 3.31 9.56
N ASN A 73 1.86 2.95 10.64
CA ASN A 73 1.83 3.69 11.91
C ASN A 73 2.42 5.09 11.75
N GLU A 74 3.58 5.20 11.09
CA GLU A 74 4.24 6.48 10.85
C GLU A 74 3.44 7.39 9.91
N LEU A 75 2.87 6.85 8.83
CA LEU A 75 2.01 7.60 7.91
C LEU A 75 0.77 8.15 8.63
N ARG A 76 0.14 7.36 9.52
CA ARG A 76 -0.98 7.82 10.35
C ARG A 76 -0.60 8.94 11.31
N SER A 77 0.63 8.94 11.80
CA SER A 77 1.12 10.00 12.70
C SER A 77 1.32 11.36 12.01
N MET A 78 1.26 11.42 10.67
CA MET A 78 1.50 12.63 9.90
C MET A 78 0.32 13.60 9.94
N LYS A 79 0.27 14.46 10.97
CA LYS A 79 -0.83 15.45 11.17
C LYS A 79 -1.04 16.48 10.06
N LYS A 80 -0.10 16.61 9.11
CA LYS A 80 -0.17 17.60 8.01
C LYS A 80 -0.59 17.01 6.67
N ILE A 81 -0.91 15.71 6.62
CA ILE A 81 -1.34 15.02 5.41
C ILE A 81 -2.72 14.44 5.67
N SER A 82 -3.71 14.86 4.89
CA SER A 82 -4.99 14.19 4.87
C SER A 82 -4.89 12.92 4.03
N TRP A 83 -5.29 11.81 4.64
CA TRP A 83 -5.43 10.51 3.98
C TRP A 83 -6.87 10.23 3.56
N GLU A 84 -7.80 11.16 3.82
CA GLU A 84 -9.23 11.03 3.47
C GLU A 84 -9.48 11.46 2.02
N PHE A 85 -8.80 10.84 1.06
CA PHE A 85 -9.03 11.12 -0.35
C PHE A 85 -9.78 9.97 -1.04
N THR A 86 -10.78 10.31 -1.85
CA THR A 86 -11.59 9.33 -2.60
C THR A 86 -11.15 9.17 -4.05
N ASP A 87 -10.17 9.97 -4.49
CA ASP A 87 -9.56 9.90 -5.82
C ASP A 87 -8.03 9.87 -5.70
N LYS A 88 -7.38 8.92 -6.38
CA LYS A 88 -5.91 8.85 -6.46
C LYS A 88 -5.29 10.12 -7.06
N ALA A 89 -6.03 10.93 -7.81
CA ALA A 89 -5.57 12.22 -8.30
C ALA A 89 -5.20 13.18 -7.15
N ALA A 90 -5.81 13.04 -5.97
CA ALA A 90 -5.48 13.84 -4.79
C ALA A 90 -4.02 13.65 -4.33
N VAL A 91 -3.42 12.48 -4.59
CA VAL A 91 -2.01 12.20 -4.30
C VAL A 91 -1.08 13.12 -5.10
N LYS A 92 -1.46 13.48 -6.34
CA LYS A 92 -0.69 14.43 -7.16
C LYS A 92 -0.68 15.85 -6.57
N ASN A 93 -1.70 16.19 -5.78
CA ASN A 93 -1.84 17.48 -5.13
C ASN A 93 -1.10 17.56 -3.78
N TRP A 94 -0.45 16.49 -3.34
CA TRP A 94 0.42 16.56 -2.16
C TRP A 94 1.58 17.52 -2.39
N SER A 95 1.88 18.30 -1.36
CA SER A 95 3.03 19.20 -1.38
C SER A 95 4.34 18.43 -1.59
N ALA A 96 5.36 19.10 -2.15
CA ALA A 96 6.70 18.51 -2.28
C ALA A 96 7.23 18.02 -0.92
N TYR A 97 6.96 18.76 0.15
CA TYR A 97 7.29 18.36 1.52
C TYR A 97 6.63 17.02 1.91
N ALA A 98 5.31 16.89 1.67
CA ALA A 98 4.56 15.67 1.97
C ALA A 98 5.11 14.47 1.20
N ARG A 99 5.34 14.63 -0.10
CA ARG A 99 5.91 13.58 -0.97
C ARG A 99 7.29 13.13 -0.50
N ASN A 100 8.22 14.07 -0.27
CA ASN A 100 9.57 13.76 0.18
C ASN A 100 9.57 13.04 1.53
N LYS A 101 8.70 13.46 2.46
CA LYS A 101 8.58 12.80 3.76
C LYS A 101 8.04 11.37 3.63
N ILE A 102 6.99 11.15 2.83
CA ILE A 102 6.44 9.81 2.59
C ILE A 102 7.48 8.90 1.93
N VAL A 103 8.18 9.37 0.89
CA VAL A 103 9.26 8.63 0.22
C VAL A 103 10.35 8.25 1.22
N GLY A 104 10.75 9.18 2.09
CA GLY A 104 11.74 8.93 3.14
C GLY A 104 11.31 7.83 4.10
N LEU A 105 10.07 7.87 4.61
CA LEU A 105 9.55 6.84 5.52
C LEU A 105 9.50 5.47 4.83
N ILE A 106 9.03 5.42 3.58
CA ILE A 106 9.00 4.17 2.79
C ILE A 106 10.41 3.55 2.70
N ALA A 107 11.42 4.35 2.40
CA ALA A 107 12.80 3.90 2.32
C ALA A 107 13.35 3.44 3.68
N THR A 108 13.01 4.13 4.78
CA THR A 108 13.39 3.74 6.15
C THR A 108 12.87 2.35 6.52
N HIS A 109 11.68 1.98 6.05
CA HIS A 109 11.10 0.65 6.25
C HIS A 109 11.54 -0.37 5.17
N GLY A 110 12.46 0.00 4.28
CA GLY A 110 13.04 -0.89 3.27
C GLY A 110 12.12 -1.18 2.08
N GLY A 111 11.09 -0.36 1.86
CA GLY A 111 10.21 -0.42 0.70
C GLY A 111 10.60 0.57 -0.39
N MET A 112 9.80 0.58 -1.45
CA MET A 112 9.89 1.52 -2.56
C MET A 112 8.53 2.17 -2.79
N THR A 113 8.53 3.37 -3.38
CA THR A 113 7.29 4.08 -3.71
C THR A 113 6.45 3.23 -4.66
N GLY A 114 5.20 3.01 -4.28
CA GLY A 114 4.22 2.35 -5.11
C GLY A 114 3.85 3.27 -6.27
N GLY A 115 4.08 2.80 -7.48
CA GLY A 115 3.47 3.36 -8.67
C GLY A 115 2.29 2.51 -9.06
N SER A 116 1.17 3.13 -9.45
CA SER A 116 0.32 2.51 -10.47
C SER A 116 1.13 2.58 -11.76
N THR A 117 2.12 1.69 -11.90
CA THR A 117 2.75 1.46 -13.19
C THR A 117 1.62 0.97 -14.08
N ALA A 118 1.09 1.87 -14.90
CA ALA A 118 0.50 1.47 -16.15
C ALA A 118 1.52 0.51 -16.76
N ARG A 119 1.20 -0.79 -16.77
CA ARG A 119 1.90 -1.74 -17.60
C ARG A 119 1.63 -1.21 -19.01
N SER A 120 2.57 -0.46 -19.57
CA SER A 120 2.59 -0.23 -21.01
C SER A 120 2.51 -1.62 -21.62
N ALA A 121 1.44 -1.83 -22.40
CA ALA A 121 1.20 -3.07 -23.12
C ALA A 121 2.40 -3.43 -24.00
#